data_AF-A0A7C4J050-F1
#
_entry.id   AF-A0A7C4J050-F1
#
_cell.length_a   1.000
_cell.length_b   1.000
_cell.length_c   1.000
_cell.angle_alpha   90.00
_cell.angle_beta   90.00
_cell.angle_gamma   90.00
#
_symmetry.space_group_name_H-M   'P 1'
#
loop_
_entity.id
_entity.type
_entity.pdbx_description
1 polymer ?
#
loop_
_entity_poly.entity_id
_entity_poly.type
_entity_poly.pdbx_seq_one_letter_code
_entity_poly.pdbx_strand_id
1 'polypeptide(L)' 'MDAWYGFSQSREASFRQAVKIAQRSIELDKADPDIHSLLGDIHLFQGQHEQAIFEGKKAIALRPNDAWTLRSWLKLSLFR' A
#
# COMPACT_ATOMS: atom_id res chain seq x y z
N MET A 1 27.35 7.35 11.51
CA MET A 1 27.61 6.06 12.20
C MET A 1 26.65 4.99 11.67
N ASP A 2 26.38 4.99 10.36
CA ASP A 2 25.10 4.48 9.82
C ASP A 2 25.27 3.25 8.92
N ALA A 3 26.48 2.68 8.90
CA ALA A 3 26.83 1.50 8.13
C ALA A 3 26.63 0.17 8.90
N TRP A 4 26.22 0.20 10.18
CA TRP A 4 26.14 -1.01 11.04
C TRP A 4 24.72 -1.49 11.39
N TYR A 5 23.66 -0.69 11.21
CA TYR A 5 22.31 -1.05 11.71
C TYR A 5 21.28 -1.48 10.65
N GLY A 6 21.65 -1.52 9.36
CA GLY A 6 20.99 -2.38 8.36
C GLY A 6 19.45 -2.43 8.35
N PHE A 7 18.74 -1.30 8.40
CA PHE A 7 17.26 -1.30 8.40
C PHE A 7 16.61 -1.63 7.04
N SER A 8 17.37 -1.88 5.98
CA SER A 8 16.84 -2.48 4.75
C SER A 8 17.94 -3.20 3.97
N GLN A 9 18.19 -4.47 4.28
CA GLN A 9 19.12 -5.29 3.49
C GLN A 9 18.61 -5.55 2.05
N SER A 10 17.30 -5.36 1.79
CA SER A 10 16.75 -5.30 0.42
C SER A 10 15.43 -4.52 0.39
N ARG A 11 15.08 -3.98 -0.78
CA ARG A 11 13.77 -3.36 -1.05
C ARG A 11 12.60 -4.30 -0.68
N GLU A 12 12.78 -5.61 -0.82
CA GLU A 12 11.76 -6.59 -0.45
C GLU A 12 11.60 -6.73 1.07
N ALA A 13 12.68 -6.58 1.84
CA ALA A 13 12.60 -6.57 3.29
C ALA A 13 11.76 -5.38 3.78
N SER A 14 11.96 -4.20 3.19
CA SER A 14 11.16 -3.01 3.47
C SER A 14 9.68 -3.23 3.12
N PHE A 15 9.38 -3.83 1.97
CA PHE A 15 8.00 -4.14 1.61
C PHE A 15 7.34 -5.16 2.54
N ARG A 16 8.05 -6.24 2.92
CA ARG A 16 7.51 -7.22 3.89
C ARG A 16 7.19 -6.57 5.23
N GLN A 17 8.03 -5.66 5.69
CA GLN A 17 7.77 -4.93 6.92
C GLN A 17 6.60 -3.95 6.77
N ALA A 18 6.49 -3.25 5.64
CA ALA A 18 5.39 -2.35 5.36
C ALA A 18 4.04 -3.10 5.31
N VAL A 19 3.98 -4.28 4.68
CA VAL A 19 2.78 -5.14 4.69
C VAL A 19 2.40 -5.56 6.11
N LYS A 20 3.37 -5.95 6.95
CA LYS A 20 3.10 -6.30 8.35
C LYS A 20 2.52 -5.13 9.15
N ILE A 21 3.04 -3.91 8.93
CA ILE A 21 2.55 -2.69 9.59
C ILE A 21 1.14 -2.36 9.11
N ALA A 22 0.89 -2.46 7.80
CA ALA A 22 -0.42 -2.24 7.21
C ALA A 22 -1.46 -3.24 7.76
N GLN A 23 -1.10 -4.53 7.87
CA GLN A 23 -2.00 -5.55 8.42
C GLN A 23 -2.38 -5.26 9.88
N ARG A 24 -1.41 -4.87 10.71
CA ARG A 24 -1.69 -4.44 12.09
C ARG A 24 -2.53 -3.17 12.16
N SER A 25 -2.30 -2.24 11.24
CA SER A 25 -3.09 -1.00 11.18
C SER A 25 -4.54 -1.30 10.82
N ILE A 26 -4.79 -2.25 9.90
CA ILE A 26 -6.15 -2.72 9.57
C ILE A 26 -6.84 -3.34 10.80
N GLU A 27 -6.10 -4.03 11.67
CA GLU A 27 -6.67 -4.57 12.91
C GLU A 27 -7.11 -3.47 13.90
N LEU A 28 -6.42 -2.33 13.88
CA LEU A 28 -6.71 -1.17 14.75
C LEU A 28 -7.80 -0.27 14.17
N ASP A 29 -7.72 0.05 12.89
CA ASP A 29 -8.73 0.81 12.16
C ASP A 29 -8.99 0.16 10.79
N LYS A 30 -10.12 -0.54 10.72
CA LYS A 30 -10.56 -1.24 9.51
C LYS A 30 -11.10 -0.30 8.43
N ALA A 31 -11.35 0.97 8.76
CA ALA A 31 -12.00 1.92 7.88
C ALA A 31 -11.04 2.97 7.30
N ASP A 32 -9.73 2.87 7.60
CA ASP A 32 -8.75 3.81 7.08
C ASP A 32 -8.34 3.46 5.61
N PRO A 33 -8.73 4.30 4.63
CA PRO A 33 -8.38 4.07 3.23
C PRO A 33 -6.90 4.31 2.92
N ASP A 34 -6.16 5.01 3.78
CA ASP A 34 -4.73 5.28 3.55
C ASP A 34 -3.93 3.97 3.67
N ILE A 35 -4.37 3.06 4.53
CA ILE A 35 -3.75 1.73 4.67
C ILE A 35 -3.93 0.90 3.40
N HIS A 36 -5.14 0.93 2.83
CA HIS A 36 -5.43 0.26 1.57
C HIS A 36 -4.70 0.90 0.38
N SER A 37 -4.53 2.22 0.38
CA SER A 37 -3.71 2.92 -0.61
C SER A 37 -2.24 2.52 -0.53
N LEU A 38 -1.69 2.44 0.70
CA LEU A 38 -0.32 2.01 0.96
C LEU A 38 -0.08 0.56 0.51
N LEU A 39 -1.00 -0.36 0.81
CA LEU A 39 -0.93 -1.73 0.31
C LEU A 39 -0.98 -1.80 -1.22
N GLY A 40 -1.84 -0.99 -1.84
CA GLY A 40 -1.90 -0.85 -3.29
C GLY A 40 -0.56 -0.44 -3.90
N ASP A 41 0.08 0.59 -3.34
CA ASP A 41 1.41 1.04 -3.79
C ASP A 41 2.49 -0.03 -3.57
N ILE A 42 2.49 -0.72 -2.44
CA ILE A 42 3.46 -1.79 -2.16
C ILE A 42 3.32 -2.92 -3.19
N HIS A 43 2.10 -3.37 -3.47
CA HIS A 43 1.83 -4.39 -4.48
C HIS A 43 2.24 -3.93 -5.88
N LEU A 44 1.99 -2.66 -6.23
CA LEU A 44 2.44 -2.08 -7.50
C LEU A 44 3.96 -2.15 -7.63
N PHE A 45 4.72 -1.77 -6.60
CA PHE A 45 6.18 -1.84 -6.62
C PHE A 45 6.72 -3.28 -6.64
N GLN A 46 5.92 -4.28 -6.27
CA GLN A 46 6.24 -5.70 -6.38
C GLN A 46 5.82 -6.31 -7.74
N GLY A 47 5.23 -5.52 -8.64
CA GLY A 47 4.70 -6.01 -9.93
C GLY A 47 3.39 -6.80 -9.80
N GLN A 48 2.76 -6.78 -8.62
CA GLN A 48 1.53 -7.49 -8.30
C GLN A 48 0.32 -6.60 -8.64
N HIS A 49 0.14 -6.31 -9.93
CA HIS A 49 -0.80 -5.29 -10.38
C HIS A 49 -2.26 -5.61 -10.02
N GLU A 50 -2.67 -6.88 -10.03
CA GLU A 50 -4.04 -7.28 -9.66
C GLU A 50 -4.35 -7.00 -8.19
N GLN A 51 -3.42 -7.36 -7.29
CA GLN A 51 -3.52 -7.11 -5.86
C GLN A 51 -3.50 -5.59 -5.59
N ALA A 52 -2.68 -4.86 -6.34
CA ALA A 52 -2.58 -3.42 -6.25
C ALA A 52 -3.94 -2.74 -6.57
N ILE A 53 -4.59 -3.16 -7.66
CA ILE A 53 -5.93 -2.68 -8.05
C ILE A 53 -6.98 -3.07 -7.01
N PHE A 54 -6.91 -4.28 -6.46
CA PHE A 54 -7.86 -4.74 -5.43
C PHE A 54 -7.82 -3.86 -4.18
N GLU A 55 -6.63 -3.54 -3.68
CA GLU A 55 -6.47 -2.66 -2.51
C GLU A 55 -6.85 -1.22 -2.82
N GLY A 56 -6.51 -0.70 -4.01
CA GLY A 56 -6.99 0.63 -4.46
C GLY A 56 -8.52 0.74 -4.53
N LYS A 57 -9.21 -0.34 -4.92
CA LYS A 57 -10.69 -0.40 -4.92
C LYS A 57 -11.27 -0.35 -3.50
N LYS A 58 -10.64 -1.00 -2.53
CA LYS A 58 -11.05 -0.90 -1.11
C LYS A 58 -10.87 0.50 -0.57
N ALA A 59 -9.74 1.16 -0.89
CA ALA A 59 -9.49 2.54 -0.49
C ALA A 59 -10.59 3.49 -0.99
N ILE A 60 -11.03 3.36 -2.25
CA ILE A 60 -12.17 4.14 -2.78
C ILE A 60 -13.48 3.76 -2.10
N ALA A 61 -13.74 2.47 -1.87
CA ALA A 61 -14.98 2.05 -1.23
C ALA A 61 -15.14 2.63 0.18
N LEU A 62 -14.03 2.82 0.91
CA LEU A 62 -14.00 3.43 2.24
C LEU A 62 -14.10 4.96 2.20
N ARG A 63 -13.44 5.63 1.25
CA ARG A 63 -13.58 7.08 1.01
C ARG A 63 -13.73 7.38 -0.49
N PRO A 64 -14.98 7.37 -1.00
CA PRO A 64 -15.25 7.56 -2.43
C PRO A 64 -15.09 9.01 -2.90
N ASN A 65 -15.02 9.96 -1.97
CA ASN A 65 -14.96 11.40 -2.26
C ASN A 65 -13.62 12.03 -1.83
N ASP A 66 -12.57 11.22 -1.69
CA ASP A 66 -11.24 11.72 -1.37
C ASP A 66 -10.37 11.80 -2.64
N ALA A 67 -9.75 12.95 -2.86
CA ALA A 67 -8.92 13.20 -4.03
C ALA A 67 -7.66 12.33 -4.03
N TRP A 68 -7.16 11.96 -2.83
CA TRP A 68 -5.99 11.10 -2.68
C TRP A 68 -6.29 9.66 -3.10
N THR A 69 -7.39 9.07 -2.62
CA THR A 69 -7.81 7.70 -2.96
C THR A 69 -8.11 7.56 -4.46
N LEU A 70 -8.77 8.56 -5.05
CA LEU A 70 -9.05 8.61 -6.50
C LEU A 70 -7.78 8.67 -7.35
N ARG A 71 -6.81 9.51 -6.95
CA ARG A 71 -5.52 9.62 -7.65
C ARG A 71 -4.74 8.31 -7.59
N SER A 72 -4.70 7.66 -6.43
CA SER A 72 -4.02 6.39 -6.22
C SER A 72 -4.63 5.28 -7.07
N TRP A 73 -5.95 5.18 -7.13
CA TRP A 73 -6.62 4.20 -7.98
C TRP A 73 -6.40 4.44 -9.48
N LEU A 74 -6.48 5.70 -9.93
CA LEU A 74 -6.24 6.02 -11.35
C LEU A 74 -4.84 5.54 -11.76
N LYS A 75 -3.83 5.83 -10.95
CA LYS A 75 -2.46 5.34 -11.14
C LYS A 75 -2.44 3.81 -11.25
N LEU A 76 -3.04 3.10 -10.31
CA LEU A 76 -3.05 1.63 -10.27
C LEU A 76 -3.78 1.01 -11.47
N SER A 77 -4.84 1.66 -11.96
CA SER A 77 -5.65 1.19 -13.08
C SER A 77 -4.97 1.35 -14.45
N LEU A 78 -3.98 2.26 -14.56
CA LEU A 78 -3.23 2.52 -15.80
C LEU A 78 -2.12 1.50 -16.06
N PHE A 79 -1.69 0.75 -15.03
CA PHE A 79 -0.74 -0.36 -15.17
C PHE A 79 -1.50 -1.66 -15.45
N ARG A 80 -1.87 -1.89 -16.73
CA ARG A 80 -2.31 -3.20 -17.23
C ARG A 80 -1.22 -3.86 -18.06
#